data_AF-A0A7C1HVR9-F1
#
_entry.id   AF-A0A7C1HVR9-F1
#
_cell.length_a   1.000
_cell.length_b   1.000
_cell.length_c   1.000
_cell.angle_alpha   90.00
_cell.angle_beta   90.00
_cell.angle_gamma   90.00
#
_symmetry.space_group_name_H-M   'P 1'
#
loop_
_entity.id
_entity.type
_entity.pdbx_description
1 polymer ?
#
loop_
_entity_poly.entity_id
_entity_poly.type
_entity_poly.pdbx_seq_one_letter_code
_entity_poly.pdbx_strand_id
1 'polypeptide(L)'
;MIRYYSTNRQAPPVSLGEALLTGQAPDRGLYMPETIPAFSRTELASLSGKTYPEIAEAVLSRFLEDCLPPETLRRLCRDAYTYPVPLEHVTDRSYILRLDRGPTASFKDFAARMMAGIFGEFNPQTGRDRVILTATSGDTGSAVANAFFGIPGIRVMVLFPEKEVSDTQRRQMTTLGGNVTIVCVDGQFDDCQALVKQAFADPELGGIPLSSANSINIGRLLPQAVYYVYAYAHLAEKMEPVTFCVPSGNFGNMMGALLAGRMGVPIRRLAVATNANDEVPVYFRTEEYHKIVPSRVCISNAMNVGHPSNFARVIDLYGG
;
A
#
# COMPACT_ATOMS: atom_id res chain seq x y z
N MET A 1 -3.57 12.07 -19.42
CA MET A 1 -2.76 11.89 -18.20
C MET A 1 -3.52 12.27 -16.93
N ILE A 2 -3.69 11.31 -16.01
CA ILE A 2 -4.29 11.53 -14.68
C ILE A 2 -3.29 12.31 -13.81
N ARG A 3 -3.76 13.37 -13.15
CA ARG A 3 -3.00 14.11 -12.14
C ARG A 3 -3.38 13.64 -10.74
N TYR A 4 -2.50 13.87 -9.78
CA TYR A 4 -2.64 13.44 -8.39
C TYR A 4 -2.66 14.65 -7.48
N TYR A 5 -3.75 14.86 -6.76
CA TYR A 5 -3.92 15.96 -5.82
C TYR A 5 -3.67 15.49 -4.38
N SER A 6 -3.37 16.44 -3.49
CA SER A 6 -3.27 16.18 -2.06
C SER A 6 -4.64 16.21 -1.39
N THR A 7 -4.93 15.28 -0.48
CA THR A 7 -6.15 15.30 0.36
C THR A 7 -6.33 16.60 1.15
N ASN A 8 -5.25 17.34 1.43
CA ASN A 8 -5.33 18.64 2.12
C ASN A 8 -5.61 19.81 1.17
N ARG A 9 -5.52 19.58 -0.16
CA ARG A 9 -5.80 20.55 -1.24
C ARG A 9 -5.01 21.87 -1.14
N GLN A 10 -3.84 21.83 -0.49
CA GLN A 10 -2.94 22.98 -0.32
C GLN A 10 -1.61 22.80 -1.06
N ALA A 11 -1.51 21.78 -1.91
CA ALA A 11 -0.40 21.55 -2.83
C ALA A 11 -0.91 21.39 -4.27
N PRO A 12 -0.15 21.85 -5.28
CA PRO A 12 -0.54 21.68 -6.69
C PRO A 12 -0.62 20.18 -7.05
N PRO A 13 -1.55 19.78 -7.94
CA PRO A 13 -1.59 18.43 -8.45
C PRO A 13 -0.29 18.09 -9.21
N VAL A 14 0.15 16.85 -9.12
CA VAL A 14 1.41 16.36 -9.71
C VAL A 14 1.18 15.15 -10.63
N SER A 15 2.18 14.75 -11.41
CA SER A 15 2.17 13.50 -12.16
C SER A 15 2.29 12.28 -11.23
N LEU A 16 1.98 11.08 -11.74
CA LEU A 16 2.17 9.84 -10.96
C LEU A 16 3.64 9.65 -10.53
N GLY A 17 4.59 9.88 -11.44
CA GLY A 17 6.02 9.75 -11.14
C GLY A 17 6.46 10.69 -10.00
N GLU A 18 6.02 11.95 -10.05
CA GLU A 18 6.25 12.91 -8.97
C GLU A 18 5.59 12.47 -7.66
N ALA A 19 4.31 12.06 -7.67
CA ALA A 19 3.61 11.59 -6.48
C ALA A 19 4.28 10.35 -5.85
N LEU A 20 4.73 9.41 -6.68
CA LEU A 20 5.46 8.21 -6.25
C LEU A 20 6.78 8.54 -5.59
N LEU A 21 7.62 9.35 -6.25
CA LEU A 21 8.95 9.69 -5.78
C LEU A 21 8.90 10.59 -4.53
N THR A 22 7.93 11.50 -4.46
CA THR A 22 7.73 12.41 -3.33
C THR A 22 7.12 11.68 -2.12
N GLY A 23 6.21 10.73 -2.36
CA GLY A 23 5.55 9.95 -1.31
C GLY A 23 4.41 10.71 -0.64
N GLN A 24 4.73 11.63 0.28
CA GLN A 24 3.74 12.50 0.95
C GLN A 24 3.71 13.87 0.27
N ALA A 25 2.53 14.47 0.15
CA ALA A 25 2.42 15.81 -0.43
C ALA A 25 3.09 16.88 0.47
N PRO A 26 3.59 18.00 -0.08
CA PRO A 26 4.26 19.06 0.69
C PRO A 26 3.38 19.67 1.80
N ASP A 27 2.06 19.69 1.60
CA ASP A 27 1.06 20.15 2.58
C ASP A 27 0.70 19.08 3.63
N ARG A 28 1.49 17.99 3.71
CA ARG A 28 1.31 16.82 4.58
C ARG A 28 0.07 15.98 4.28
N GLY A 29 -0.68 16.28 3.22
CA GLY A 29 -1.77 15.43 2.78
C GLY A 29 -1.26 14.20 2.01
N LEU A 30 -2.20 13.36 1.60
CA LEU A 30 -1.93 12.13 0.85
C LEU A 30 -2.32 12.32 -0.61
N TYR A 31 -1.52 11.77 -1.53
CA TYR A 31 -1.90 11.82 -2.95
C TYR A 31 -3.10 10.91 -3.24
N MET A 32 -4.02 11.42 -4.06
CA MET A 32 -5.18 10.75 -4.64
C MET A 32 -5.30 11.10 -6.13
N PRO A 33 -5.74 10.19 -7.00
CA PRO A 33 -5.94 10.51 -8.42
C PRO A 33 -7.17 11.41 -8.59
N GLU A 34 -7.06 12.44 -9.44
CA GLU A 34 -8.19 13.34 -9.76
C GLU A 34 -9.40 12.60 -10.35
N THR A 35 -9.13 11.53 -11.10
CA THR A 35 -10.14 10.64 -11.66
C THR A 35 -9.77 9.19 -11.36
N ILE A 36 -10.75 8.38 -10.98
CA ILE A 36 -10.58 6.94 -10.81
C ILE A 36 -11.19 6.27 -12.06
N PRO A 37 -10.36 5.74 -12.99
CA PRO A 37 -10.87 5.07 -14.18
C PRO A 37 -11.68 3.85 -13.80
N ALA A 38 -12.85 3.69 -14.42
CA ALA A 38 -13.72 2.55 -14.18
C ALA A 38 -13.71 1.57 -15.35
N PHE A 39 -13.92 0.30 -15.02
CA PHE A 39 -14.26 -0.74 -15.97
C PHE A 39 -15.76 -0.71 -16.24
N SER A 40 -16.14 -0.90 -17.49
CA SER A 40 -17.48 -1.34 -17.86
C SER A 40 -17.73 -2.77 -17.36
N ARG A 41 -19.02 -3.15 -17.30
CA ARG A 41 -19.41 -4.51 -16.92
C ARG A 41 -18.81 -5.58 -17.84
N THR A 42 -18.74 -5.29 -19.13
CA THR A 42 -18.16 -6.20 -20.14
C THR A 42 -16.66 -6.34 -19.96
N GLU A 43 -15.95 -5.25 -19.64
CA GLU A 43 -14.51 -5.33 -19.36
C GLU A 43 -14.24 -6.13 -18.08
N LEU A 44 -14.99 -5.91 -16.99
CA LEU A 44 -14.84 -6.72 -15.77
C LEU A 44 -15.09 -8.20 -16.02
N ALA A 45 -16.16 -8.55 -16.74
CA ALA A 45 -16.46 -9.93 -17.08
C ALA A 45 -15.34 -10.57 -17.92
N SER A 46 -14.67 -9.80 -18.79
CA SER A 46 -13.55 -10.27 -19.61
C SER A 46 -12.29 -10.61 -18.80
N LEU A 47 -12.21 -10.21 -17.53
CA LEU A 47 -11.11 -10.54 -16.64
C LEU A 47 -11.23 -11.95 -16.05
N SER A 48 -12.38 -12.61 -16.19
CA SER A 48 -12.58 -13.99 -15.74
C SER A 48 -11.55 -14.92 -16.37
N GLY A 49 -10.90 -15.74 -15.53
CA GLY A 49 -9.90 -16.71 -15.95
C GLY A 49 -8.50 -16.14 -16.25
N LYS A 50 -8.30 -14.82 -16.15
CA LYS A 50 -6.97 -14.22 -16.26
C LYS A 50 -6.13 -14.46 -15.01
N THR A 51 -4.84 -14.62 -15.20
CA THR A 51 -3.86 -14.72 -14.10
C THR A 51 -3.75 -13.41 -13.33
N TYR A 52 -3.22 -13.46 -12.10
CA TYR A 52 -3.04 -12.26 -11.29
C TYR A 52 -2.19 -11.17 -11.98
N PRO A 53 -1.03 -11.48 -12.62
CA PRO A 53 -0.28 -10.47 -13.37
C PRO A 53 -1.07 -9.81 -14.51
N GLU A 54 -1.92 -10.57 -15.22
CA GLU A 54 -2.74 -10.04 -16.32
C GLU A 54 -3.85 -9.12 -15.79
N ILE A 55 -4.48 -9.47 -14.66
CA ILE A 55 -5.44 -8.57 -13.99
C ILE A 55 -4.72 -7.34 -13.45
N ALA A 56 -3.50 -7.49 -12.92
CA ALA A 56 -2.69 -6.36 -12.48
C ALA A 56 -2.37 -5.40 -13.64
N GLU A 57 -1.97 -5.92 -14.82
CA GLU A 57 -1.77 -5.11 -16.02
C GLU A 57 -3.06 -4.37 -16.41
N ALA A 58 -4.22 -5.04 -16.42
CA ALA A 58 -5.50 -4.42 -16.78
C ALA A 58 -5.94 -3.32 -15.79
N VAL A 59 -5.70 -3.51 -14.49
CA VAL A 59 -6.04 -2.54 -13.44
C VAL A 59 -5.07 -1.37 -13.42
N LEU A 60 -3.77 -1.65 -13.43
CA LEU A 60 -2.72 -0.64 -13.27
C LEU A 60 -2.51 0.19 -14.55
N SER A 61 -2.67 -0.39 -15.74
CA SER A 61 -2.54 0.35 -17.01
C SER A 61 -3.46 1.57 -17.06
N ARG A 62 -4.65 1.51 -16.48
CA ARG A 62 -5.57 2.65 -16.42
C ARG A 62 -5.04 3.84 -15.63
N PHE A 63 -4.16 3.60 -14.66
CA PHE A 63 -3.50 4.67 -13.89
C PHE A 63 -2.12 5.06 -14.46
N LEU A 64 -1.53 4.19 -15.30
CA LEU A 64 -0.17 4.29 -15.82
C LEU A 64 -0.08 4.49 -17.35
N GLU A 65 -1.20 4.64 -18.06
CA GLU A 65 -1.29 4.58 -19.54
C GLU A 65 -0.28 5.51 -20.23
N ASP A 66 -0.08 6.72 -19.71
CA ASP A 66 0.85 7.71 -20.25
C ASP A 66 2.21 7.75 -19.52
N CYS A 67 2.42 6.86 -18.53
CA CYS A 67 3.55 6.89 -17.61
C CYS A 67 4.60 5.82 -17.92
N LEU A 68 4.18 4.65 -18.40
CA LEU A 68 5.06 3.55 -18.77
C LEU A 68 4.59 2.92 -20.09
N PRO A 69 5.51 2.49 -20.97
CA PRO A 69 5.15 1.66 -22.12
C PRO A 69 4.37 0.41 -21.66
N PRO A 70 3.34 -0.04 -22.40
CA PRO A 70 2.55 -1.22 -22.03
C PRO A 70 3.40 -2.48 -21.78
N GLU A 71 4.44 -2.70 -22.60
CA GLU A 71 5.37 -3.81 -22.44
C GLU A 71 6.18 -3.73 -21.14
N THR A 72 6.56 -2.51 -20.72
CA THR A 72 7.23 -2.28 -19.45
C THR A 72 6.30 -2.64 -18.30
N LEU A 73 5.06 -2.15 -18.29
CA LEU A 73 4.09 -2.48 -17.24
C LEU A 73 3.84 -3.99 -17.17
N ARG A 74 3.67 -4.66 -18.31
CA ARG A 74 3.47 -6.11 -18.38
C ARG A 74 4.64 -6.88 -17.75
N ARG A 75 5.88 -6.49 -18.07
CA ARG A 75 7.09 -7.04 -17.45
C ARG A 75 7.05 -6.85 -15.93
N LEU A 76 6.82 -5.62 -15.46
CA LEU A 76 6.76 -5.31 -14.03
C LEU A 76 5.71 -6.15 -13.29
N CYS A 77 4.52 -6.31 -13.85
CA CYS A 77 3.48 -7.15 -13.26
C CYS A 77 3.92 -8.63 -13.14
N ARG A 78 4.58 -9.17 -14.16
CA ARG A 78 5.09 -10.55 -14.15
C ARG A 78 6.21 -10.74 -13.12
N ASP A 79 7.12 -9.79 -13.01
CA ASP A 79 8.26 -9.84 -12.09
C ASP A 79 7.82 -9.60 -10.62
N ALA A 80 6.81 -8.76 -10.41
CA ALA A 80 6.29 -8.46 -9.08
C ALA A 80 5.47 -9.62 -8.49
N TYR A 81 4.68 -10.32 -9.30
CA TYR A 81 3.70 -11.30 -8.85
C TYR A 81 4.03 -12.72 -9.31
N THR A 82 5.11 -13.27 -8.73
CA THR A 82 5.67 -14.60 -9.05
C THR A 82 5.16 -15.72 -8.15
N TYR A 83 4.07 -15.47 -7.41
CA TYR A 83 3.51 -16.37 -6.40
C TYR A 83 1.98 -16.48 -6.57
N PRO A 84 1.38 -17.61 -6.15
CA PRO A 84 -0.06 -17.81 -6.30
C PRO A 84 -0.87 -16.87 -5.40
N VAL A 85 -2.12 -16.60 -5.79
CA VAL A 85 -3.08 -15.82 -5.00
C VAL A 85 -4.35 -16.66 -4.76
N PRO A 86 -4.29 -17.69 -3.89
CA PRO A 86 -5.41 -18.61 -3.71
C PRO A 86 -6.69 -17.91 -3.21
N LEU A 87 -7.82 -18.34 -3.74
CA LEU A 87 -9.16 -18.03 -3.23
C LEU A 87 -9.68 -19.29 -2.53
N GLU A 88 -9.37 -19.40 -1.24
CA GLU A 88 -9.63 -20.59 -0.45
C GLU A 88 -11.09 -20.60 0.01
N HIS A 89 -11.87 -21.60 -0.41
CA HIS A 89 -13.23 -21.78 0.05
C HIS A 89 -13.25 -22.17 1.54
N VAL A 90 -14.10 -21.51 2.34
CA VAL A 90 -14.27 -21.81 3.77
C VAL A 90 -15.61 -22.50 4.01
N THR A 91 -16.70 -21.85 3.62
CA THR A 91 -18.07 -22.34 3.76
C THR A 91 -19.00 -21.55 2.85
N ASP A 92 -20.10 -22.15 2.41
CA ASP A 92 -21.11 -21.49 1.56
C ASP A 92 -20.49 -20.70 0.40
N ARG A 93 -20.75 -19.39 0.33
CA ARG A 93 -20.14 -18.46 -0.62
C ARG A 93 -19.10 -17.55 0.05
N SER A 94 -18.39 -18.08 1.03
CA SER A 94 -17.35 -17.38 1.81
C SER A 94 -15.98 -17.94 1.48
N TYR A 95 -15.06 -17.05 1.16
CA TYR A 95 -13.71 -17.37 0.72
C TYR A 95 -12.68 -16.53 1.47
N ILE A 96 -11.49 -17.09 1.68
CA ILE A 96 -10.30 -16.38 2.11
C ILE A 96 -9.47 -16.05 0.87
N LEU A 97 -9.26 -14.75 0.63
CA LEU A 97 -8.27 -14.27 -0.32
C LEU A 97 -6.88 -14.34 0.34
N ARG A 98 -6.09 -15.35 -0.05
CA ARG A 98 -4.76 -15.63 0.51
C ARG A 98 -3.72 -14.68 -0.05
N LEU A 99 -3.49 -13.58 0.67
CA LEU A 99 -2.48 -12.56 0.36
C LEU A 99 -1.15 -12.78 1.10
N ASP A 100 -0.88 -14.01 1.54
CA ASP A 100 0.24 -14.40 2.41
C ASP A 100 1.25 -15.32 1.69
N ARG A 101 1.18 -15.43 0.37
CA ARG A 101 2.02 -16.34 -0.44
C ARG A 101 3.24 -15.67 -1.07
N GLY A 102 3.39 -14.37 -0.84
CA GLY A 102 4.57 -13.61 -1.24
C GLY A 102 5.81 -13.93 -0.40
N PRO A 103 6.96 -13.37 -0.77
CA PRO A 103 8.26 -13.68 -0.17
C PRO A 103 8.35 -13.36 1.34
N THR A 104 7.49 -12.47 1.85
CA THR A 104 7.50 -12.11 3.28
C THR A 104 6.28 -12.61 4.04
N ALA A 105 5.45 -13.42 3.39
CA ALA A 105 4.19 -13.94 3.93
C ALA A 105 3.22 -12.84 4.38
N SER A 106 3.20 -11.71 3.67
CA SER A 106 2.34 -10.56 3.99
C SER A 106 1.73 -9.95 2.74
N PHE A 107 0.49 -9.46 2.86
CA PHE A 107 -0.19 -8.76 1.74
C PHE A 107 0.57 -7.51 1.27
N LYS A 108 1.50 -7.01 2.10
CA LYS A 108 2.36 -5.88 1.78
C LYS A 108 3.29 -6.18 0.61
N ASP A 109 3.59 -7.45 0.34
CA ASP A 109 4.42 -7.89 -0.80
C ASP A 109 3.86 -7.42 -2.13
N PHE A 110 2.54 -7.48 -2.32
CA PHE A 110 1.90 -7.10 -3.57
C PHE A 110 2.19 -5.64 -3.93
N ALA A 111 1.94 -4.76 -2.98
CA ALA A 111 2.12 -3.33 -3.14
C ALA A 111 3.60 -2.93 -3.17
N ALA A 112 4.41 -3.50 -2.28
CA ALA A 112 5.82 -3.14 -2.18
C ALA A 112 6.60 -3.55 -3.44
N ARG A 113 6.36 -4.75 -3.97
CA ARG A 113 7.07 -5.26 -5.16
C ARG A 113 6.72 -4.49 -6.41
N MET A 114 5.43 -4.21 -6.63
CA MET A 114 5.02 -3.37 -7.76
C MET A 114 5.59 -1.95 -7.64
N MET A 115 5.53 -1.37 -6.44
CA MET A 115 6.11 -0.05 -6.19
C MET A 115 7.62 -0.03 -6.47
N ALA A 116 8.37 -1.04 -6.03
CA ALA A 116 9.81 -1.14 -6.27
C ALA A 116 10.14 -1.24 -7.76
N GLY A 117 9.39 -2.05 -8.51
CA GLY A 117 9.51 -2.15 -9.96
C GLY A 117 9.27 -0.81 -10.66
N ILE A 118 8.18 -0.11 -10.30
CA ILE A 118 7.88 1.22 -10.85
C ILE A 118 8.97 2.24 -10.48
N PHE A 119 9.48 2.20 -9.24
CA PHE A 119 10.61 3.04 -8.82
C PHE A 119 11.86 2.79 -9.65
N GLY A 120 12.14 1.54 -10.01
CA GLY A 120 13.26 1.18 -10.88
C GLY A 120 13.20 1.80 -12.27
N GLU A 121 11.99 2.09 -12.79
CA GLU A 121 11.81 2.77 -14.08
C GLU A 121 11.93 4.30 -13.98
N PHE A 122 11.40 4.90 -12.90
CA PHE A 122 11.36 6.37 -12.74
C PHE A 122 12.63 6.95 -12.10
N ASN A 123 13.24 6.27 -11.14
CA ASN A 123 14.37 6.83 -10.40
C ASN A 123 15.59 7.15 -11.29
N PRO A 124 16.00 6.30 -12.25
CA PRO A 124 17.13 6.60 -13.14
C PRO A 124 16.97 7.93 -13.90
N GLN A 125 15.75 8.32 -14.23
CA GLN A 125 15.44 9.55 -14.97
C GLN A 125 15.74 10.81 -14.13
N THR A 126 15.85 10.67 -12.81
CA THR A 126 16.20 11.78 -11.90
C THR A 126 17.70 12.03 -11.82
N GLY A 127 18.53 11.08 -12.30
CA GLY A 127 19.99 11.16 -12.20
C GLY A 127 20.54 11.13 -10.76
N ARG A 128 19.73 10.73 -9.78
CA ARG A 128 20.10 10.73 -8.36
C ARG A 128 19.77 9.40 -7.69
N ASP A 129 20.67 8.97 -6.81
CA ASP A 129 20.38 7.88 -5.88
C ASP A 129 19.37 8.34 -4.83
N ARG A 130 18.46 7.44 -4.46
CA ARG A 130 17.39 7.71 -3.50
C ARG A 130 17.46 6.78 -2.30
N VAL A 131 17.14 7.32 -1.13
CA VAL A 131 17.10 6.55 0.12
C VAL A 131 15.63 6.35 0.51
N ILE A 132 15.19 5.10 0.49
CA ILE A 132 13.89 4.69 1.04
C ILE A 132 14.06 4.56 2.55
N LEU A 133 13.48 5.50 3.31
CA LEU A 133 13.52 5.51 4.77
C LEU A 133 12.15 5.11 5.35
N THR A 134 12.11 4.03 6.12
CA THR A 134 10.87 3.45 6.65
C THR A 134 11.06 3.02 8.10
N ALA A 135 10.03 3.25 8.92
CA ALA A 135 9.90 2.63 10.24
C ALA A 135 8.92 1.45 10.16
N THR A 136 9.17 0.38 10.92
CA THR A 136 8.31 -0.79 10.93
C THR A 136 8.09 -1.36 12.33
N SER A 137 6.93 -1.96 12.56
CA SER A 137 6.63 -2.86 13.69
C SER A 137 6.68 -4.34 13.28
N GLY A 138 7.23 -4.63 12.09
CA GLY A 138 7.39 -5.99 11.56
C GLY A 138 7.25 -6.03 10.04
N ASP A 139 6.11 -6.49 9.54
CA ASP A 139 5.87 -6.82 8.12
C ASP A 139 6.25 -5.75 7.10
N THR A 140 6.00 -4.47 7.40
CA THR A 140 6.23 -3.39 6.41
C THR A 140 7.70 -3.31 6.03
N GLY A 141 8.57 -3.42 7.03
CA GLY A 141 10.02 -3.42 6.83
C GLY A 141 10.47 -4.64 6.04
N SER A 142 9.99 -5.85 6.38
CA SER A 142 10.28 -7.05 5.59
C SER A 142 9.90 -6.88 4.12
N ALA A 143 8.65 -6.47 3.85
CA ALA A 143 8.15 -6.34 2.48
C ALA A 143 8.90 -5.25 1.69
N VAL A 144 9.16 -4.10 2.31
CA VAL A 144 9.91 -3.01 1.65
C VAL A 144 11.36 -3.41 1.42
N ALA A 145 12.04 -3.97 2.43
CA ALA A 145 13.42 -4.41 2.29
C ALA A 145 13.57 -5.47 1.20
N ASN A 146 12.70 -6.47 1.18
CA ASN A 146 12.72 -7.52 0.16
C ASN A 146 12.38 -6.98 -1.23
N ALA A 147 11.38 -6.09 -1.35
CA ALA A 147 10.94 -5.55 -2.64
C ALA A 147 11.99 -4.66 -3.30
N PHE A 148 12.68 -3.83 -2.51
CA PHE A 148 13.68 -2.89 -3.02
C PHE A 148 15.12 -3.44 -2.99
N PHE A 149 15.31 -4.68 -2.55
CA PHE A 149 16.61 -5.33 -2.57
C PHE A 149 17.13 -5.45 -4.01
N GLY A 150 18.36 -4.97 -4.23
CA GLY A 150 19.03 -5.03 -5.53
C GLY A 150 18.53 -4.05 -6.59
N ILE A 151 17.60 -3.14 -6.28
CA ILE A 151 17.14 -2.12 -7.23
C ILE A 151 18.23 -1.05 -7.43
N PRO A 152 18.73 -0.85 -8.67
CA PRO A 152 19.78 0.13 -8.93
C PRO A 152 19.37 1.56 -8.57
N GLY A 153 20.31 2.33 -8.01
CA GLY A 153 20.08 3.71 -7.58
C GLY A 153 19.16 3.87 -6.37
N ILE A 154 18.77 2.78 -5.71
CA ILE A 154 17.97 2.80 -4.49
C ILE A 154 18.75 2.21 -3.33
N ARG A 155 18.81 2.95 -2.21
CA ARG A 155 19.24 2.46 -0.90
C ARG A 155 18.01 2.35 0.01
N VAL A 156 17.97 1.33 0.84
CA VAL A 156 16.86 1.11 1.77
C VAL A 156 17.38 1.20 3.19
N MET A 157 16.71 1.98 4.03
CA MET A 157 16.97 2.07 5.46
C MET A 157 15.68 1.80 6.24
N VAL A 158 15.69 0.73 7.04
CA VAL A 158 14.54 0.33 7.87
C VAL A 158 14.89 0.47 9.34
N LEU A 159 14.12 1.29 10.06
CA LEU A 159 14.18 1.42 11.51
C LEU A 159 13.14 0.50 12.14
N PHE A 160 13.54 -0.29 13.13
CA PHE A 160 12.61 -1.14 13.88
C PHE A 160 12.97 -1.20 15.38
N PRO A 161 11.97 -1.28 16.27
CA PRO A 161 12.22 -1.47 17.71
C PRO A 161 12.56 -2.94 18.00
N GLU A 162 13.64 -3.18 18.74
CA GLU A 162 14.15 -4.53 19.01
C GLU A 162 13.09 -5.47 19.60
N LYS A 163 12.27 -4.94 20.51
CA LYS A 163 11.38 -5.72 21.39
C LYS A 163 9.97 -5.95 20.81
N GLU A 164 9.59 -5.28 19.72
CA GLU A 164 8.23 -5.37 19.16
C GLU A 164 8.16 -6.10 17.82
N VAL A 165 9.30 -6.58 17.31
CA VAL A 165 9.38 -7.34 16.06
C VAL A 165 9.64 -8.81 16.36
N SER A 166 8.87 -9.71 15.74
CA SER A 166 9.08 -11.15 15.90
C SER A 166 10.42 -11.58 15.30
N ASP A 167 11.00 -12.67 15.81
CA ASP A 167 12.31 -13.14 15.34
C ASP A 167 12.28 -13.52 13.84
N THR A 168 11.14 -14.00 13.35
CA THR A 168 10.92 -14.27 11.91
C THR A 168 10.96 -12.99 11.08
N GLN A 169 10.22 -11.95 11.47
CA GLN A 169 10.21 -10.66 10.77
C GLN A 169 11.58 -9.99 10.82
N ARG A 170 12.27 -10.04 11.97
CA ARG A 170 13.63 -9.53 12.13
C ARG A 170 14.57 -10.20 11.12
N ARG A 171 14.57 -11.53 11.04
CA ARG A 171 15.41 -12.28 10.11
C ARG A 171 15.12 -11.92 8.65
N GLN A 172 13.85 -11.81 8.26
CA GLN A 172 13.47 -11.40 6.89
C GLN A 172 14.09 -10.06 6.46
N MET A 173 14.32 -9.15 7.41
CA MET A 173 14.96 -7.85 7.17
C MET A 173 16.49 -7.93 7.23
N THR A 174 17.04 -8.56 8.28
CA THR A 174 18.48 -8.46 8.61
C THR A 174 19.38 -9.39 7.80
N THR A 175 18.83 -10.32 7.02
CA THR A 175 19.62 -11.31 6.24
C THR A 175 19.76 -10.97 4.75
N LEU A 176 19.35 -9.77 4.32
CA LEU A 176 19.41 -9.36 2.91
C LEU A 176 20.80 -8.80 2.52
N GLY A 177 21.30 -7.81 3.25
CA GLY A 177 22.54 -7.10 2.92
C GLY A 177 22.43 -6.22 1.67
N GLY A 178 23.57 -5.95 1.01
CA GLY A 178 23.62 -5.18 -0.24
C GLY A 178 23.19 -3.72 -0.06
N ASN A 179 22.15 -3.30 -0.78
CA ASN A 179 21.60 -1.93 -0.72
C ASN A 179 20.63 -1.71 0.46
N VAL A 180 20.42 -2.71 1.32
CA VAL A 180 19.52 -2.67 2.46
C VAL A 180 20.31 -2.51 3.76
N THR A 181 19.99 -1.48 4.53
CA THR A 181 20.50 -1.21 5.87
C THR A 181 19.36 -1.29 6.87
N ILE A 182 19.53 -2.11 7.90
CA ILE A 182 18.55 -2.25 8.99
C ILE A 182 19.12 -1.61 10.25
N VAL A 183 18.35 -0.72 10.87
CA VAL A 183 18.70 0.01 12.09
C VAL A 183 17.79 -0.47 13.21
N CYS A 184 18.37 -1.16 14.18
CA CYS A 184 17.68 -1.49 15.41
C CYS A 184 17.65 -0.24 16.31
N VAL A 185 16.47 0.11 16.82
CA VAL A 185 16.28 1.23 17.76
C VAL A 185 15.94 0.66 19.13
N ASP A 186 16.68 1.08 20.16
CA ASP A 186 16.33 0.81 21.55
C ASP A 186 15.20 1.77 21.96
N GLY A 187 13.97 1.34 21.70
CA GLY A 187 12.77 2.16 21.89
C GLY A 187 11.52 1.39 21.49
N GLN A 188 10.44 2.13 21.27
CA GLN A 188 9.16 1.64 20.77
C GLN A 188 8.98 1.98 19.29
N PHE A 189 7.97 1.41 18.64
CA PHE A 189 7.68 1.73 17.23
C PHE A 189 7.44 3.22 17.00
N ASP A 190 6.79 3.91 17.94
CA ASP A 190 6.54 5.36 17.85
C ASP A 190 7.84 6.17 17.80
N ASP A 191 8.91 5.73 18.47
CA ASP A 191 10.23 6.36 18.41
C ASP A 191 10.85 6.20 17.01
N CYS A 192 10.78 4.99 16.43
CA CYS A 192 11.20 4.77 15.05
C CYS A 192 10.45 5.68 14.07
N GLN A 193 9.12 5.81 14.23
CA GLN A 193 8.31 6.70 13.40
C GLN A 193 8.70 8.17 13.60
N ALA A 194 8.97 8.60 14.83
CA ALA A 194 9.39 9.96 15.13
C ALA A 194 10.73 10.29 14.47
N LEU A 195 11.72 9.39 14.54
CA LEU A 195 13.02 9.55 13.88
C LEU A 195 12.88 9.67 12.35
N VAL A 196 12.04 8.84 11.73
CA VAL A 196 11.78 8.94 10.29
C VAL A 196 11.14 10.29 9.95
N LYS A 197 10.11 10.72 10.70
CA LYS A 197 9.47 12.03 10.50
C LYS A 197 10.44 13.20 10.68
N GLN A 198 11.30 13.12 11.68
CA GLN A 198 12.35 14.10 11.92
C GLN A 198 13.29 14.18 10.73
N ALA A 199 13.76 13.03 10.21
CA ALA A 199 14.65 13.01 9.05
C ALA A 199 14.02 13.63 7.79
N PHE A 200 12.71 13.43 7.56
CA PHE A 200 11.99 14.08 6.46
C PHE A 200 11.80 15.60 6.63
N ALA A 201 11.82 16.09 7.88
CA ALA A 201 11.64 17.51 8.20
C ALA A 201 12.97 18.25 8.39
N ASP A 202 14.09 17.54 8.43
CA ASP A 202 15.41 18.09 8.72
C ASP A 202 16.01 18.78 7.48
N PRO A 203 16.22 20.11 7.51
CA PRO A 203 16.81 20.85 6.40
C PRO A 203 18.25 20.42 6.10
N GLU A 204 19.01 19.94 7.10
CA GLU A 204 20.39 19.49 6.92
C GLU A 204 20.45 18.21 6.08
N LEU A 205 19.39 17.39 6.13
CA LEU A 205 19.24 16.20 5.31
C LEU A 205 18.62 16.48 3.93
N GLY A 206 18.28 17.74 3.61
CA GLY A 206 17.65 18.12 2.34
C GLY A 206 18.47 17.77 1.08
N GLY A 207 19.78 17.59 1.23
CA GLY A 207 20.67 17.11 0.15
C GLY A 207 20.55 15.61 -0.15
N ILE A 208 19.92 14.83 0.75
CA ILE A 208 19.68 13.40 0.58
C ILE A 208 18.27 13.22 0.00
N PRO A 209 18.12 12.64 -1.21
CA PRO A 209 16.81 12.35 -1.76
C PRO A 209 16.12 11.24 -0.93
N LEU A 210 15.45 11.64 0.15
CA LEU A 210 14.65 10.74 0.99
C LEU A 210 13.29 10.49 0.33
N SER A 211 12.80 9.26 0.47
CA SER A 211 11.44 8.90 0.09
C SER A 211 10.90 7.80 0.99
N SER A 212 9.58 7.69 1.09
CA SER A 212 8.93 6.70 1.95
C SER A 212 8.23 5.63 1.10
N ALA A 213 8.42 4.37 1.50
CA ALA A 213 7.69 3.21 0.94
C ALA A 213 6.55 2.74 1.85
N ASN A 214 6.12 3.57 2.80
CA ASN A 214 4.98 3.29 3.67
C ASN A 214 3.64 3.38 2.94
N SER A 215 2.57 2.92 3.57
CA SER A 215 1.21 2.87 3.01
C SER A 215 0.61 4.24 2.65
N ILE A 216 1.28 5.34 2.97
CA ILE A 216 0.90 6.70 2.55
C ILE A 216 1.27 6.96 1.08
N ASN A 217 2.26 6.26 0.54
CA ASN A 217 2.67 6.43 -0.85
C ASN A 217 1.59 5.90 -1.81
N ILE A 218 1.28 6.65 -2.87
CA ILE A 218 0.28 6.24 -3.87
C ILE A 218 0.66 4.93 -4.57
N GLY A 219 1.95 4.65 -4.70
CA GLY A 219 2.48 3.39 -5.25
C GLY A 219 2.18 2.18 -4.37
N ARG A 220 1.90 2.38 -3.08
CA ARG A 220 1.38 1.32 -2.23
C ARG A 220 -0.11 1.12 -2.40
N LEU A 221 -0.86 2.18 -2.68
CA LEU A 221 -2.32 2.14 -2.71
C LEU A 221 -2.87 1.53 -4.01
N LEU A 222 -2.40 1.97 -5.17
CA LEU A 222 -2.94 1.50 -6.46
C LEU A 222 -2.86 -0.02 -6.65
N PRO A 223 -1.73 -0.70 -6.36
CA PRO A 223 -1.64 -2.16 -6.48
C PRO A 223 -2.57 -2.90 -5.53
N GLN A 224 -3.03 -2.27 -4.44
CA GLN A 224 -3.94 -2.90 -3.50
C GLN A 224 -5.36 -3.04 -4.04
N ALA A 225 -5.76 -2.25 -5.05
CA ALA A 225 -7.04 -2.45 -5.73
C ALA A 225 -7.08 -3.75 -6.56
N VAL A 226 -5.91 -4.21 -7.03
CA VAL A 226 -5.80 -5.35 -7.96
C VAL A 226 -6.40 -6.63 -7.37
N TYR A 227 -6.09 -6.96 -6.11
CA TYR A 227 -6.57 -8.23 -5.54
C TYR A 227 -8.07 -8.25 -5.25
N TYR A 228 -8.72 -7.09 -5.12
CA TYR A 228 -10.18 -7.01 -5.07
C TYR A 228 -10.82 -7.25 -6.43
N VAL A 229 -10.26 -6.65 -7.49
CA VAL A 229 -10.68 -6.92 -8.87
C VAL A 229 -10.45 -8.38 -9.23
N TYR A 230 -9.29 -8.94 -8.85
CA TYR A 230 -8.95 -10.35 -9.03
C TYR A 230 -9.96 -11.28 -8.36
N ALA A 231 -10.23 -11.09 -7.06
CA ALA A 231 -11.17 -11.92 -6.32
C ALA A 231 -12.58 -11.83 -6.92
N TYR A 232 -13.02 -10.62 -7.28
CA TYR A 232 -14.32 -10.42 -7.91
C TYR A 232 -14.40 -11.13 -9.27
N ALA A 233 -13.40 -10.97 -10.13
CA ALA A 233 -13.37 -11.58 -11.47
C ALA A 233 -13.41 -13.12 -11.44
N HIS A 234 -12.96 -13.74 -10.34
CA HIS A 234 -12.91 -15.20 -10.20
C HIS A 234 -14.10 -15.80 -9.43
N LEU A 235 -14.74 -15.04 -8.52
CA LEU A 235 -15.78 -15.58 -7.64
C LEU A 235 -17.19 -15.06 -7.93
N ALA A 236 -17.32 -13.88 -8.53
CA ALA A 236 -18.63 -13.30 -8.78
C ALA A 236 -19.32 -13.99 -9.95
N GLU A 237 -20.53 -14.48 -9.72
CA GLU A 237 -21.36 -15.03 -10.79
C GLU A 237 -22.31 -13.95 -11.30
N LYS A 238 -22.53 -13.91 -12.62
CA LYS A 238 -23.51 -13.02 -13.27
C LYS A 238 -23.42 -11.55 -12.82
N MET A 239 -22.21 -11.08 -12.50
CA MET A 239 -21.92 -9.71 -12.04
C MET A 239 -22.68 -9.30 -10.76
N GLU A 240 -22.91 -10.24 -9.86
CA GLU A 240 -23.60 -9.95 -8.60
C GLU A 240 -22.72 -9.16 -7.61
N PRO A 241 -23.34 -8.39 -6.70
CA PRO A 241 -22.58 -7.65 -5.69
C PRO A 241 -21.85 -8.53 -4.68
N VAL A 242 -20.61 -8.15 -4.35
CA VAL A 242 -19.75 -8.83 -3.36
C VAL A 242 -19.67 -8.07 -2.03
N THR A 243 -19.43 -8.78 -0.93
CA THR A 243 -19.05 -8.19 0.36
C THR A 243 -17.60 -8.53 0.66
N PHE A 244 -16.79 -7.52 0.96
CA PHE A 244 -15.42 -7.72 1.43
C PHE A 244 -15.35 -7.46 2.94
N CYS A 245 -14.64 -8.32 3.67
CA CYS A 245 -14.26 -8.09 5.07
C CYS A 245 -12.74 -7.89 5.13
N VAL A 246 -12.30 -6.74 5.64
CA VAL A 246 -10.90 -6.31 5.58
C VAL A 246 -10.38 -6.03 6.98
N PRO A 247 -9.47 -6.89 7.51
CA PRO A 247 -8.71 -6.58 8.71
C PRO A 247 -7.88 -5.31 8.49
N SER A 248 -8.15 -4.27 9.29
CA SER A 248 -7.70 -2.91 9.03
C SER A 248 -6.93 -2.36 10.22
N GLY A 249 -5.67 -1.98 9.96
CA GLY A 249 -4.82 -1.18 10.83
C GLY A 249 -4.68 0.24 10.28
N ASN A 250 -3.77 0.45 9.32
CA ASN A 250 -3.53 1.77 8.73
C ASN A 250 -4.44 2.14 7.53
N PHE A 251 -5.54 1.41 7.32
CA PHE A 251 -6.60 1.63 6.32
C PHE A 251 -6.21 1.58 4.83
N GLY A 252 -4.94 1.34 4.47
CA GLY A 252 -4.50 1.25 3.08
C GLY A 252 -5.14 0.10 2.28
N ASN A 253 -5.27 -1.08 2.90
CA ASN A 253 -5.88 -2.26 2.27
C ASN A 253 -7.37 -2.02 2.00
N MET A 254 -8.09 -1.54 3.01
CA MET A 254 -9.49 -1.16 2.89
C MET A 254 -9.70 -0.08 1.81
N MET A 255 -8.82 0.92 1.74
CA MET A 255 -8.85 1.94 0.69
C MET A 255 -8.64 1.32 -0.71
N GLY A 256 -7.84 0.26 -0.85
CA GLY A 256 -7.75 -0.53 -2.07
C GLY A 256 -9.10 -1.12 -2.51
N ALA A 257 -9.92 -1.57 -1.56
CA ALA A 257 -11.27 -2.04 -1.82
C ALA A 257 -12.18 -0.90 -2.32
N LEU A 258 -12.10 0.27 -1.67
CA LEU A 258 -12.85 1.46 -2.09
C LEU A 258 -12.44 1.90 -3.49
N LEU A 259 -11.15 1.87 -3.83
CA LEU A 259 -10.67 2.12 -5.18
C LEU A 259 -11.27 1.12 -6.16
N ALA A 260 -11.19 -0.18 -5.89
CA ALA A 260 -11.80 -1.20 -6.76
C ALA A 260 -13.31 -0.99 -6.96
N GLY A 261 -14.03 -0.59 -5.91
CA GLY A 261 -15.44 -0.21 -5.99
C GLY A 261 -15.68 1.01 -6.91
N ARG A 262 -14.86 2.06 -6.78
CA ARG A 262 -14.89 3.24 -7.66
C ARG A 262 -14.45 2.91 -9.09
N MET A 263 -13.64 1.87 -9.28
CA MET A 263 -13.29 1.31 -10.58
C MET A 263 -14.41 0.43 -11.19
N GLY A 264 -15.55 0.27 -10.52
CA GLY A 264 -16.72 -0.41 -11.07
C GLY A 264 -16.99 -1.80 -10.51
N VAL A 265 -16.19 -2.32 -9.57
CA VAL A 265 -16.51 -3.56 -8.85
C VAL A 265 -17.80 -3.35 -8.03
N PRO A 266 -18.86 -4.14 -8.23
CA PRO A 266 -20.09 -4.06 -7.46
C PRO A 266 -19.89 -4.49 -6.00
N ILE A 267 -19.42 -3.59 -5.14
CA ILE A 267 -19.27 -3.85 -3.71
C ILE A 267 -20.58 -3.49 -3.00
N ARG A 268 -21.27 -4.49 -2.44
CA ARG A 268 -22.47 -4.30 -1.62
C ARG A 268 -22.13 -3.74 -0.25
N ARG A 269 -21.09 -4.29 0.37
CA ARG A 269 -20.66 -3.91 1.73
C ARG A 269 -19.17 -4.11 1.87
N LEU A 270 -18.55 -3.18 2.61
CA LEU A 270 -17.17 -3.29 3.07
C LEU A 270 -17.19 -3.35 4.59
N ALA A 271 -16.94 -4.53 5.16
CA ALA A 271 -16.80 -4.71 6.59
C ALA A 271 -15.36 -4.40 7.00
N VAL A 272 -15.18 -3.41 7.88
CA VAL A 272 -13.88 -2.99 8.39
C VAL A 272 -13.68 -3.63 9.76
N ALA A 273 -12.79 -4.62 9.84
CA ALA A 273 -12.50 -5.33 11.09
C ALA A 273 -11.23 -4.74 11.73
N THR A 274 -11.38 -4.07 12.87
CA THR A 274 -10.25 -3.58 13.67
C THR A 274 -10.04 -4.47 14.90
N ASN A 275 -8.91 -4.29 15.60
CA ASN A 275 -8.71 -4.88 16.93
C ASN A 275 -9.18 -3.91 18.01
N ALA A 276 -8.61 -3.96 19.22
CA ALA A 276 -8.97 -3.01 20.28
C ALA A 276 -8.61 -1.55 19.95
N ASN A 277 -7.86 -1.27 18.89
CA ASN A 277 -7.70 0.08 18.34
C ASN A 277 -8.90 0.35 17.41
N ASP A 278 -9.95 0.91 18.00
CA ASP A 278 -11.29 0.99 17.42
C ASP A 278 -11.78 2.43 17.18
N GLU A 279 -10.86 3.40 17.03
CA GLU A 279 -11.19 4.81 16.83
C GLU A 279 -12.05 5.07 15.59
N VAL A 280 -11.81 4.36 14.48
CA VAL A 280 -12.64 4.50 13.27
C VAL A 280 -14.01 3.82 13.42
N PRO A 281 -14.12 2.57 13.93
CA PRO A 281 -15.43 2.01 14.28
C PRO A 281 -16.25 2.87 15.25
N VAL A 282 -15.62 3.48 16.26
CA VAL A 282 -16.28 4.41 17.18
C VAL A 282 -16.77 5.64 16.42
N TYR A 283 -15.93 6.25 15.60
CA TYR A 283 -16.32 7.38 14.75
C TYR A 283 -17.51 7.03 13.84
N PHE A 284 -17.52 5.88 13.17
CA PHE A 284 -18.67 5.49 12.33
C PHE A 284 -19.97 5.26 13.10
N ARG A 285 -19.91 5.03 14.42
CA ARG A 285 -21.10 4.86 15.27
C ARG A 285 -21.55 6.15 15.94
N THR A 286 -20.64 7.07 16.20
CA THR A 286 -20.85 8.21 17.11
C THR A 286 -20.58 9.57 16.47
N GLU A 287 -19.91 9.60 15.33
CA GLU A 287 -19.35 10.80 14.68
C GLU A 287 -18.26 11.52 15.49
N GLU A 288 -17.85 10.94 16.63
CA GLU A 288 -16.77 11.45 17.47
C GLU A 288 -15.45 10.73 17.14
N TYR A 289 -14.43 11.49 16.74
CA TYR A 289 -13.11 10.94 16.42
C TYR A 289 -12.09 11.28 17.50
N HIS A 290 -11.65 10.25 18.24
CA HIS A 290 -10.58 10.35 19.23
C HIS A 290 -9.43 9.42 18.88
N LYS A 291 -8.22 9.99 18.71
CA LYS A 291 -7.01 9.19 18.51
C LYS A 291 -6.74 8.35 19.75
N ILE A 292 -6.29 7.12 19.55
CA ILE A 292 -5.81 6.26 20.63
C ILE A 292 -4.29 6.42 20.70
N VAL A 293 -3.81 7.12 21.73
CA VAL A 293 -2.38 7.41 21.94
C VAL A 293 -2.00 7.12 23.40
N PRO A 294 -1.03 6.22 23.68
CA PRO A 294 -0.41 5.29 22.73
C PRO A 294 -1.44 4.27 22.21
N SER A 295 -1.13 3.62 21.08
CA SER A 295 -1.96 2.53 20.57
C SER A 295 -2.05 1.36 21.55
N ARG A 296 -3.17 0.62 21.53
CA ARG A 296 -3.41 -0.54 22.41
C ARG A 296 -2.71 -1.78 21.86
N VAL A 297 -1.97 -2.48 22.71
CA VAL A 297 -1.26 -3.72 22.34
C VAL A 297 -2.26 -4.87 22.18
N CYS A 298 -2.37 -5.41 20.97
CA CYS A 298 -3.18 -6.59 20.64
C CYS A 298 -2.34 -7.70 20.00
N ILE A 299 -2.88 -8.92 19.97
CA ILE A 299 -2.26 -10.08 19.29
C ILE A 299 -2.08 -9.86 17.78
N SER A 300 -2.95 -9.06 17.16
CA SER A 300 -2.85 -8.62 15.77
C SER A 300 -2.00 -7.36 15.68
N ASN A 301 -0.72 -7.47 16.04
CA ASN A 301 0.20 -6.34 16.21
C ASN A 301 0.32 -5.42 14.97
N ALA A 302 0.22 -5.97 13.75
CA ALA A 302 0.21 -5.19 12.52
C ALA A 302 -1.00 -4.24 12.38
N MET A 303 -2.02 -4.40 13.23
CA MET A 303 -3.22 -3.57 13.31
C MET A 303 -3.23 -2.67 14.57
N ASN A 304 -2.17 -2.64 15.38
CA ASN A 304 -2.04 -1.72 16.51
C ASN A 304 -1.79 -0.30 15.99
N VAL A 305 -2.86 0.36 15.52
CA VAL A 305 -2.83 1.70 14.93
C VAL A 305 -4.00 2.48 15.51
N GLY A 306 -3.72 3.46 16.37
CA GLY A 306 -4.75 4.31 16.99
C GLY A 306 -5.06 5.60 16.22
N HIS A 307 -4.43 5.79 15.06
CA HIS A 307 -4.66 6.93 14.16
C HIS A 307 -4.28 6.57 12.71
N PRO A 308 -5.18 5.94 11.94
CA PRO A 308 -4.89 5.41 10.62
C PRO A 308 -4.63 6.52 9.60
N SER A 309 -3.42 6.53 9.03
CA SER A 309 -2.98 7.52 8.06
C SER A 309 -3.87 7.57 6.81
N ASN A 310 -4.30 6.41 6.29
CA ASN A 310 -5.15 6.38 5.08
C ASN A 310 -6.60 6.77 5.34
N PHE A 311 -7.02 7.01 6.58
CA PHE A 311 -8.38 7.47 6.84
C PHE A 311 -8.64 8.85 6.22
N ALA A 312 -7.60 9.70 6.09
CA ALA A 312 -7.70 10.96 5.34
C ALA A 312 -8.14 10.76 3.88
N ARG A 313 -7.70 9.69 3.21
CA ARG A 313 -8.15 9.36 1.85
C ARG A 313 -9.60 8.91 1.82
N VAL A 314 -10.07 8.24 2.87
CA VAL A 314 -11.47 7.84 2.99
C VAL A 314 -12.33 9.09 3.11
N ILE A 315 -12.01 9.98 4.05
CA ILE A 315 -12.73 11.24 4.24
C ILE A 315 -12.79 12.06 2.95
N ASP A 316 -11.65 12.28 2.29
CA ASP A 316 -11.59 13.02 1.02
C ASP A 316 -12.38 12.34 -0.11
N LEU A 317 -12.34 11.01 -0.24
CA LEU A 317 -13.12 10.27 -1.24
C LEU A 317 -14.65 10.46 -1.08
N TYR A 318 -15.10 10.78 0.13
CA TYR A 318 -16.50 11.04 0.47
C TYR A 318 -16.85 12.54 0.59
N GLY A 319 -15.88 13.44 0.36
CA GLY A 319 -16.12 14.88 0.26
C GLY A 319 -15.89 15.70 1.54
N GLY A 320 -15.31 15.11 2.59
CA GLY A 320 -15.10 15.75 3.90
C GLY A 320 -16.10 15.31 4.95
#